data_AF-A0A3A4PG51-F1
#
_entry.id   AF-A0A3A4PG51-F1
#
_cell.length_a   1.000
_cell.length_b   1.000
_cell.length_c   1.000
_cell.angle_alpha   90.00
_cell.angle_beta   90.00
_cell.angle_gamma   90.00
#
_symmetry.space_group_name_H-M   'P 1'
#
loop_
_entity.id
_entity.type
_entity.pdbx_description
1 polymer ?
#
loop_
_entity_poly.entity_id
_entity_poly.type
_entity_poly.pdbx_seq_one_letter_code
_entity_poly.pdbx_strand_id
1 'polypeptide(L)' 'MPTHMEQSVLEGLRRLPLEQREKVVAFVQTLVQNSSPHSTIWEKIEKRIEQASPEVWNKMPADGAEQHDHYLYGAPKK' A
#
# COMPACT_ATOMS: atom_id res chain seq x y z
N MET A 1 -27.75 5.01 14.57
CA MET A 1 -27.75 6.37 15.13
C MET A 1 -26.35 6.92 14.97
N PRO A 2 -26.15 8.11 14.37
CA PRO A 2 -24.82 8.72 14.33
C PRO A 2 -24.31 8.88 15.76
N THR A 3 -23.06 8.50 15.97
CA THR A 3 -22.37 8.56 17.24
C THR A 3 -22.27 10.03 17.67
N HIS A 4 -22.39 10.33 18.98
CA HIS A 4 -22.28 11.71 19.50
C HIS A 4 -21.01 12.44 19.01
N MET A 5 -19.94 11.68 18.78
CA MET A 5 -18.69 12.15 18.18
C MET A 5 -18.88 12.69 16.75
N GLU A 6 -19.59 11.95 15.89
CA GLU A 6 -19.82 12.34 14.48
C GLU A 6 -20.63 13.63 14.39
N GLN A 7 -21.63 13.79 15.26
CA GLN A 7 -22.46 14.98 15.32
C GLN A 7 -21.65 16.22 15.74
N SER A 8 -20.74 16.06 16.71
CA SER A 8 -19.86 17.14 17.17
C SER A 8 -18.88 17.60 16.07
N VAL A 9 -18.34 16.67 15.29
CA VAL A 9 -17.46 16.97 14.16
C VAL A 9 -18.21 17.73 13.05
N LEU A 10 -19.43 17.31 12.72
CA LEU A 10 -20.27 17.96 11.71
C LEU A 10 -20.66 19.40 12.12
N GLU A 11 -21.02 19.61 13.38
CA GLU A 11 -21.30 20.95 13.89
C GLU A 11 -20.05 21.85 13.89
N GLY A 12 -18.89 21.32 14.25
CA GLY A 12 -17.61 22.03 14.13
C GLY A 12 -17.33 22.48 12.69
N LEU A 13 -17.54 21.60 11.70
CA LEU A 13 -17.35 21.89 10.27
C LEU A 13 -18.27 23.01 9.77
N ARG A 14 -19.52 23.05 10.25
CA ARG A 14 -20.49 24.09 9.85
C ARG A 14 -20.08 25.49 10.33
N ARG A 15 -19.43 25.59 11.48
CA ARG A 15 -18.97 26.88 12.05
C ARG A 15 -17.71 27.43 11.38
N LEU A 16 -16.95 26.59 10.69
CA LEU A 16 -15.71 26.98 10.03
C LEU A 16 -15.97 27.70 8.69
N PRO A 17 -15.14 28.69 8.32
CA PRO A 17 -15.16 29.33 7.00
C PRO A 17 -14.70 28.34 5.90
N LEU A 18 -15.08 28.62 4.64
CA LEU A 18 -14.93 27.68 3.51
C LEU A 18 -13.49 27.19 3.32
N GLU A 19 -12.50 28.07 3.42
CA GLU A 19 -11.08 27.73 3.27
C GLU A 19 -10.58 26.74 4.32
N GLN A 20 -11.15 26.80 5.53
CA GLN A 20 -10.78 25.87 6.60
C GLN A 20 -11.47 24.52 6.42
N ARG A 21 -12.64 24.47 5.79
CA ARG A 21 -13.32 23.21 5.44
C ARG A 21 -12.52 22.41 4.43
N GLU A 22 -11.96 23.06 3.40
CA GLU A 22 -11.10 22.39 2.41
C GLU A 22 -9.86 21.76 3.05
N LYS A 23 -9.23 22.47 4.01
CA LYS A 23 -8.08 21.93 4.77
C LYS A 23 -8.45 20.70 5.58
N VAL A 24 -9.63 20.71 6.22
CA VAL A 24 -10.11 19.54 6.99
C VAL A 24 -10.38 18.35 6.07
N VAL A 25 -10.97 18.57 4.89
CA VAL A 25 -11.18 17.52 3.90
C VAL A 25 -9.83 16.91 3.46
N ALA A 26 -8.84 17.74 3.13
CA ALA A 26 -7.51 17.27 2.76
C ALA A 26 -6.84 16.47 3.91
N PHE A 27 -7.01 16.92 5.15
CA PHE A 27 -6.49 16.23 6.33
C PHE A 27 -7.15 14.86 6.54
N VAL A 28 -8.48 14.77 6.43
CA VAL A 28 -9.21 13.50 6.53
C VAL A 28 -8.78 12.54 5.44
N GLN A 29 -8.59 13.00 4.20
CA GLN A 29 -8.07 12.17 3.11
C GLN A 29 -6.68 11.62 3.42
N THR A 30 -5.80 12.45 4.00
CA THR A 30 -4.46 12.04 4.44
C THR A 30 -4.54 10.98 5.55
N LEU A 31 -5.44 11.16 6.53
CA LEU A 31 -5.65 10.17 7.59
C LEU A 31 -6.18 8.85 7.04
N VAL A 32 -7.11 8.87 6.09
CA VAL A 32 -7.63 7.65 5.44
C VAL A 32 -6.52 6.93 4.65
N GLN A 33 -5.67 7.68 3.94
CA GLN A 33 -4.52 7.10 3.23
C GLN A 33 -3.51 6.47 4.19
N ASN A 34 -3.21 7.12 5.31
CA ASN A 34 -2.26 6.62 6.32
C ASN A 34 -2.85 5.53 7.24
N SER A 35 -4.18 5.52 7.41
CA SER A 35 -4.91 4.52 8.20
C SER A 35 -5.28 3.29 7.38
N SER A 36 -5.14 3.34 6.06
CA SER A 36 -5.20 2.13 5.25
C SER A 36 -4.08 1.22 5.78
N PRO A 37 -4.39 0.01 6.26
CA PRO A 37 -3.37 -0.90 6.74
C PRO A 37 -2.38 -1.06 5.59
N HIS A 38 -1.16 -0.54 5.78
CA HIS A 38 -0.11 -0.79 4.83
C HIS A 38 0.01 -2.31 4.77
N SER A 39 -0.45 -2.89 3.68
CA SER A 39 -0.34 -4.33 3.45
C SER A 39 1.11 -4.69 3.74
N THR A 40 1.31 -5.60 4.67
CA THR A 40 2.63 -6.08 5.07
C THR A 40 3.37 -6.57 3.84
N ILE A 41 4.70 -6.66 3.96
CA ILE A 41 5.52 -7.23 2.88
C ILE A 41 5.00 -8.61 2.48
N TRP A 42 4.51 -9.39 3.45
CA TRP A 42 3.91 -10.71 3.24
C TRP A 42 2.61 -10.66 2.42
N GLU A 43 1.65 -9.79 2.76
CA GLU A 43 0.41 -9.63 1.99
C GLU A 43 0.70 -9.17 0.54
N LYS A 44 1.73 -8.34 0.35
CA LYS A 44 2.16 -7.93 -0.99
C LYS A 44 2.77 -9.09 -1.77
N ILE A 45 3.52 -9.98 -1.12
CA ILE A 45 4.10 -11.17 -1.74
C ILE A 45 2.99 -12.15 -2.12
N GLU A 46 2.08 -12.46 -1.19
CA GLU A 46 0.95 -13.37 -1.41
C GLU A 46 0.11 -12.93 -2.60
N LYS A 47 -0.27 -11.65 -2.65
CA LYS A 47 -1.00 -11.08 -3.80
C LYS A 47 -0.26 -11.24 -5.13
N ARG A 48 1.08 -11.12 -5.14
CA ARG A 48 1.87 -11.35 -6.36
C ARG A 48 1.94 -12.82 -6.74
N ILE A 49 1.98 -13.71 -5.75
CA ILE A 49 1.96 -15.15 -5.97
C ILE A 49 0.63 -15.58 -6.62
N GLU A 50 -0.49 -15.09 -6.10
CA GLU A 50 -1.83 -15.35 -6.65
C GLU A 50 -1.99 -14.84 -8.09
N GLN A 51 -1.31 -13.75 -8.44
CA GLN A 51 -1.35 -13.17 -9.78
C GLN A 51 -0.44 -13.89 -10.79
N ALA A 52 0.50 -14.71 -10.33
CA ALA A 52 1.45 -15.41 -11.19
C ALA A 52 0.86 -16.74 -11.69
N SER A 53 0.94 -17.00 -13.00
CA SER A 53 0.48 -18.26 -13.58
C SER A 53 1.42 -19.42 -13.23
N PRO A 54 0.93 -20.68 -13.18
CA PRO A 54 1.75 -21.85 -12.89
C PRO A 54 2.95 -22.01 -13.84
N GLU A 55 2.83 -21.56 -15.09
CA GLU A 55 3.91 -21.60 -16.08
C GLU A 55 5.10 -20.69 -15.70
N VAL A 56 4.86 -19.57 -15.00
CA VAL A 56 5.92 -18.69 -14.52
C VAL A 56 6.69 -19.37 -13.40
N TRP A 57 5.98 -20.03 -12.48
CA TRP A 57 6.59 -20.81 -11.40
C TRP A 57 7.45 -21.96 -11.91
N ASN A 58 7.01 -22.64 -12.97
CA ASN A 58 7.77 -23.74 -13.59
C ASN A 58 9.06 -23.27 -14.28
N LYS A 59 9.16 -21.99 -14.66
CA LYS A 59 10.37 -21.40 -15.25
C LYS A 59 11.34 -20.89 -14.20
N MET A 60 10.95 -20.90 -12.92
CA MET A 60 11.78 -20.37 -11.85
C MET A 60 12.92 -21.36 -11.54
N PRO A 61 14.16 -20.88 -11.37
CA PRO A 61 15.27 -21.75 -11.00
C PRO A 61 15.05 -22.36 -9.61
N ALA A 62 15.55 -23.57 -9.39
CA ALA A 62 15.30 -24.36 -8.17
C ALA A 62 15.86 -23.72 -6.90
N ASP A 63 16.91 -22.93 -7.04
CA ASP A 63 17.59 -22.13 -6.01
C ASP A 63 17.11 -20.67 -5.96
N GLY A 64 16.20 -20.29 -6.87
CA GLY A 64 15.64 -18.95 -6.94
C GLY A 64 16.54 -17.89 -7.58
N ALA A 65 17.71 -18.24 -8.14
CA ALA A 65 18.56 -17.27 -8.80
C ALA A 65 19.08 -17.70 -10.17
N GLU A 66 18.76 -16.88 -11.17
CA GLU A 66 19.04 -17.14 -12.59
C GLU A 66 20.53 -16.92 -12.96
N GLN A 67 21.28 -16.16 -12.16
CA GLN A 67 22.66 -15.78 -12.44
C GLN A 67 23.55 -15.86 -11.19
N HIS A 68 23.68 -17.05 -10.60
CA HIS A 68 24.60 -17.28 -9.47
C HIS A 68 26.02 -16.76 -9.73
N ASP A 69 26.54 -16.98 -10.93
CA ASP A 69 27.89 -16.59 -11.33
C ASP A 69 28.10 -15.06 -11.35
N HIS A 70 27.04 -14.27 -11.55
CA HIS A 70 27.12 -12.81 -11.52
C HIS A 70 27.42 -12.29 -10.10
N TYR A 71 26.78 -12.88 -9.10
CA TYR A 71 26.89 -12.44 -7.71
C TYR A 71 28.07 -13.09 -6.98
N LEU A 72 28.55 -14.23 -7.47
CA LEU A 72 29.70 -14.92 -6.88
C LEU A 72 31.03 -14.56 -7.55
N TYR A 73 31.04 -14.25 -8.84
CA TYR A 73 32.28 -14.05 -9.62
C TYR A 73 32.34 -12.74 -10.43
N GLY A 74 31.34 -11.85 -10.33
CA GLY A 74 31.44 -10.47 -10.83
C GLY A 74 31.46 -10.31 -12.37
N ALA A 75 31.04 -11.33 -13.13
CA ALA A 75 30.96 -11.23 -14.58
C ALA A 75 29.86 -10.22 -15.01
N PRO A 76 30.05 -9.41 -16.08
CA PRO A 76 29.09 -8.40 -16.50
C PRO A 76 27.75 -9.04 -16.92
N LYS A 77 26.64 -8.43 -16.50
CA LYS A 77 25.28 -8.86 -16.86
C LYS A 77 25.05 -8.65 -18.37
N LYS A 78 24.49 -9.66 -19.05
CA LYS A 78 24.04 -9.53 -20.44
C LYS A 78 22.76 -8.72 -20.54
#